data_AF-A0A1D1XK21-F1
#
_entry.id   AF-A0A1D1XK21-F1
#
_cell.length_a   1.000
_cell.length_b   1.000
_cell.length_c   1.000
_cell.angle_alpha   90.00
_cell.angle_beta   90.00
_cell.angle_gamma   90.00
#
_symmetry.space_group_name_H-M   'P 1'
#
loop_
_entity.id
_entity.type
_entity.pdbx_description
1 polymer ?
#
loop_
_entity_poly.entity_id
_entity_poly.type
_entity_poly.pdbx_seq_one_letter_code
_entity_poly.pdbx_strand_id
1 'polypeptide(L)'
;MKLTLVFILFSLFMGVTTATYALKDPKIPDQVPVHEVLPLPVVITQDHINKRKYFVESKWYGTLDPNEEVFAIFHCGNGSKADKFNVTKIFSDFKETFEVTVPSKTQVVTCRRGIFDIDSFRYFFKFEHKEE
;
A
#
# COMPACT_ATOMS: atom_id res chain seq x y z
N MET A 1 38.54 14.07 55.82
CA MET A 1 38.47 15.12 54.77
C MET A 1 38.93 14.64 53.39
N LYS A 2 40.07 13.93 53.25
CA LYS A 2 40.55 13.45 51.93
C LYS A 2 39.62 12.45 51.24
N LEU A 3 39.03 11.50 51.99
CA LEU A 3 38.16 10.48 51.43
C LEU A 3 36.85 11.06 50.86
N THR A 4 36.24 12.00 51.58
CA THR A 4 35.01 12.70 51.16
C THR A 4 35.21 13.48 49.86
N LEU A 5 36.37 14.12 49.70
CA LEU A 5 36.72 14.85 48.48
C LEU A 5 36.86 13.92 47.27
N VAL A 6 37.45 12.74 47.47
CA VAL A 6 37.59 11.71 46.41
C VAL A 6 36.23 11.19 45.96
N PHE A 7 35.30 10.92 46.89
CA PHE A 7 33.94 10.51 46.56
C PHE A 7 33.17 11.59 45.78
N ILE A 8 33.31 12.85 46.16
CA ILE A 8 32.66 13.97 45.45
C ILE A 8 33.23 14.11 44.04
N LEU A 9 34.55 14.03 43.87
CA LEU A 9 35.18 14.08 42.54
C LEU A 9 34.75 12.90 41.65
N PHE A 10 34.67 11.69 42.21
CA PHE A 10 34.23 10.52 41.46
C PHE A 10 32.77 10.64 41.00
N SER A 11 31.91 11.17 41.87
CA SER A 11 30.49 11.41 41.57
C SER A 11 30.31 12.46 40.47
N LEU A 12 31.10 13.54 40.52
CA LEU A 12 31.13 14.57 39.47
C LEU A 12 31.63 14.01 38.14
N PHE A 13 32.68 13.17 38.16
CA PHE A 13 33.22 12.58 36.94
C PHE A 13 32.22 11.62 36.27
N MET A 14 31.51 10.81 37.07
CA MET A 14 30.44 9.93 36.59
C MET A 14 29.23 10.71 36.04
N GLY A 15 28.89 11.86 36.65
CA GLY A 15 27.82 12.73 36.16
C GLY A 15 28.15 13.38 34.81
N VAL A 16 29.39 13.83 34.64
CA VAL A 16 29.84 14.46 33.38
C VAL A 16 29.96 13.45 32.25
N THR A 17 30.48 12.25 32.52
CA THR A 17 30.55 11.18 31.50
C THR A 17 29.14 10.77 31.05
N THR A 18 28.23 10.47 31.98
CA THR A 18 26.85 10.08 31.62
C THR A 18 26.10 11.15 30.83
N ALA A 19 26.24 12.43 31.20
CA ALA A 19 25.62 13.53 30.46
C ALA A 19 26.21 13.70 29.04
N THR A 20 27.54 13.53 28.89
CA THR A 20 28.19 13.62 27.57
C THR A 20 27.84 12.44 26.66
N TYR A 21 27.66 11.23 27.20
CA TYR A 21 27.16 10.09 26.41
C TYR A 21 25.70 10.27 25.99
N ALA A 22 24.84 10.82 26.86
CA ALA A 22 23.43 11.07 26.54
C ALA A 22 23.24 12.17 25.46
N LEU A 23 24.14 13.15 25.40
CA LEU A 23 24.10 14.23 24.41
C LEU A 23 24.73 13.84 23.05
N LYS A 24 25.59 12.82 23.02
CA LYS A 24 26.35 12.48 21.80
C LYS A 24 25.53 11.74 20.75
N ASP A 25 24.36 11.24 21.13
CA ASP A 25 23.53 10.45 20.22
C ASP A 25 22.04 10.59 20.61
N PRO A 26 21.40 11.74 20.33
CA PRO A 26 19.95 11.78 20.28
C PRO A 26 19.55 11.01 19.01
N LYS A 27 19.67 9.67 19.05
CA LYS A 27 18.98 8.81 18.09
C LYS A 27 17.50 9.02 18.37
N ILE A 28 16.93 10.04 17.74
CA ILE A 28 15.53 10.00 17.35
C ILE A 28 15.41 8.63 16.69
N PRO A 29 14.67 7.68 17.30
CA PRO A 29 14.59 6.34 16.73
C PRO A 29 14.18 6.53 15.28
N ASP A 30 14.95 5.95 14.36
CA ASP A 30 14.67 6.02 12.92
C ASP A 30 13.17 5.79 12.77
N GLN A 31 12.45 6.82 12.32
CA GLN A 31 11.02 6.70 12.11
C GLN A 31 10.87 5.60 11.06
N VAL A 32 10.44 4.43 11.49
CA VAL A 32 10.16 3.32 10.58
C VAL A 32 9.11 3.87 9.61
N PRO A 33 9.40 3.99 8.31
CA PRO A 33 8.43 4.49 7.36
C PRO A 33 7.24 3.53 7.40
N VAL A 34 6.09 4.04 7.85
CA VAL A 34 4.86 3.26 7.89
C VAL A 34 4.32 3.26 6.47
N HIS A 35 4.45 2.11 5.81
CA HIS A 35 3.84 1.87 4.51
C HIS A 35 2.42 1.39 4.73
N GLU A 36 1.47 2.32 4.77
CA GLU A 36 0.05 2.00 4.85
C GLU A 36 -0.61 2.33 3.52
N VAL A 37 -1.20 1.34 2.85
CA VAL A 37 -1.96 1.53 1.62
C VAL A 37 -3.34 0.91 1.77
N LEU A 38 -4.37 1.75 1.63
CA LEU A 38 -5.76 1.38 1.75
C LEU A 38 -6.43 1.41 0.37
N PRO A 39 -7.23 0.39 0.05
CA PRO A 39 -8.01 0.39 -1.18
C PRO A 39 -9.16 1.40 -1.07
N LEU A 40 -9.41 2.15 -2.14
CA LEU A 40 -10.60 2.98 -2.28
C LEU A 40 -11.68 2.24 -3.08
N PRO A 41 -12.97 2.64 -3.01
CA PRO A 41 -14.03 2.03 -3.81
C PRO A 41 -13.68 1.96 -5.31
N VAL A 42 -14.03 0.84 -5.94
CA VAL A 42 -13.82 0.65 -7.38
C VAL A 42 -14.90 1.41 -8.17
N VAL A 43 -14.50 1.97 -9.32
CA VAL A 43 -15.45 2.53 -10.29
C VAL A 43 -15.53 1.56 -11.46
N ILE A 44 -16.73 1.16 -11.84
CA ILE A 44 -16.96 0.18 -12.92
C ILE A 44 -17.81 0.86 -13.98
N THR A 45 -17.27 0.93 -15.19
CA THR A 45 -17.95 1.53 -16.34
C THR A 45 -18.06 0.50 -17.44
N GLN A 46 -19.24 0.34 -18.01
CA GLN A 46 -19.45 -0.52 -19.17
C GLN A 46 -19.13 0.24 -20.45
N ASP A 47 -18.49 -0.42 -21.41
CA ASP A 47 -18.22 0.16 -22.72
C ASP A 47 -19.54 0.44 -23.48
N HIS A 48 -19.61 1.59 -24.15
CA HIS A 48 -20.81 2.02 -24.84
C HIS A 48 -21.08 1.23 -26.13
N ILE A 49 -20.04 0.69 -26.76
CA ILE A 49 -20.09 -0.04 -28.04
C ILE A 49 -20.20 -1.54 -27.77
N ASN A 50 -19.36 -2.08 -26.89
CA ASN A 50 -19.32 -3.50 -26.55
C ASN A 50 -19.83 -3.73 -25.13
N LYS A 51 -21.10 -4.14 -24.99
CA LYS A 51 -21.71 -4.42 -23.68
C LYS A 51 -20.99 -5.48 -22.85
N ARG A 52 -20.17 -6.33 -23.46
CA ARG A 52 -19.37 -7.32 -22.72
C ARG A 52 -18.05 -6.78 -22.18
N LYS A 53 -17.68 -5.55 -22.53
CA LYS A 53 -16.44 -4.91 -22.13
C LYS A 53 -16.71 -3.90 -21.01
N TYR A 54 -15.84 -3.93 -20.01
CA TYR A 54 -15.90 -3.08 -18.83
C TYR A 54 -14.53 -2.47 -18.55
N PHE A 55 -14.55 -1.26 -18.00
CA PHE A 55 -13.38 -0.57 -17.46
C PHE A 55 -13.54 -0.52 -15.94
N VAL A 56 -12.63 -1.17 -15.23
CA VAL A 56 -12.59 -1.19 -13.78
C VAL A 56 -11.45 -0.32 -13.29
N GLU A 57 -11.79 0.82 -12.71
CA GLU A 57 -10.83 1.71 -12.07
C GLU A 57 -10.59 1.26 -10.64
N SER A 58 -9.37 0.77 -10.37
CA SER A 58 -8.88 0.46 -9.04
C SER A 58 -8.14 1.66 -8.48
N LYS A 59 -8.58 2.17 -7.33
CA LYS A 59 -7.95 3.27 -6.62
C LYS A 59 -7.40 2.84 -5.28
N TRP A 60 -6.38 3.56 -4.84
CA TRP A 60 -5.77 3.40 -3.53
C TRP A 60 -5.29 4.72 -2.97
N TYR A 61 -5.07 4.74 -1.67
CA TYR A 61 -4.52 5.86 -0.93
C TYR A 61 -3.56 5.34 0.12
N GLY A 62 -2.56 6.11 0.53
CA GLY A 62 -1.63 5.66 1.55
C GLY A 62 -0.49 6.61 1.86
N THR A 63 0.44 6.12 2.68
CA THR A 63 1.70 6.78 3.03
C THR A 63 2.87 5.95 2.50
N LEU A 64 3.46 6.39 1.39
CA LEU A 64 4.63 5.78 0.75
C LEU A 64 5.49 6.90 0.13
N ASP A 65 6.75 6.64 -0.22
CA ASP A 65 7.51 7.58 -1.05
C ASP A 65 6.75 7.78 -2.38
N PRO A 66 6.50 9.04 -2.80
CA PRO A 66 5.76 9.32 -4.02
C PRO A 66 6.40 8.77 -5.29
N ASN A 67 7.69 8.40 -5.26
CA ASN A 67 8.44 7.84 -6.38
C ASN A 67 8.65 6.33 -6.29
N GLU A 68 8.19 5.68 -5.22
CA GLU A 68 8.34 4.23 -5.06
C GLU A 68 7.37 3.49 -5.98
N GLU A 69 7.85 2.38 -6.55
CA GLU A 69 7.08 1.55 -7.45
C GLU A 69 6.11 0.64 -6.69
N VAL A 70 4.90 0.53 -7.21
CA VAL A 70 3.84 -0.32 -6.69
C VAL A 70 3.30 -1.23 -7.79
N PHE A 71 2.88 -2.44 -7.43
CA PHE A 71 2.30 -3.39 -8.38
C PHE A 71 0.80 -3.47 -8.20
N ALA A 72 0.02 -3.00 -9.18
CA ALA A 72 -1.42 -3.18 -9.19
C ALA A 72 -1.78 -4.54 -9.79
N ILE A 73 -2.32 -5.45 -8.97
CA ILE A 73 -2.70 -6.81 -9.37
C ILE A 73 -4.22 -6.89 -9.49
N PHE A 74 -4.71 -7.53 -10.56
CA PHE A 74 -6.13 -7.62 -10.85
C PHE A 74 -6.52 -8.95 -11.52
N HIS A 75 -7.59 -9.58 -11.04
CA HIS A 75 -8.11 -10.82 -11.60
C HIS A 75 -9.63 -10.87 -11.53
N CYS A 76 -10.26 -11.45 -12.54
CA CYS A 76 -11.70 -11.73 -12.54
C CYS A 76 -11.96 -13.21 -12.78
N GLY A 77 -12.94 -13.75 -12.07
CA GLY A 77 -13.39 -15.14 -12.21
C GLY A 77 -14.46 -15.30 -13.29
N ASN A 78 -15.14 -16.47 -13.26
CA ASN A 78 -16.26 -16.81 -14.15
C ASN A 78 -15.91 -16.71 -15.65
N GLY A 79 -14.66 -16.98 -16.02
CA GLY A 79 -14.17 -16.90 -17.40
C GLY A 79 -13.97 -15.49 -17.93
N SER A 80 -14.20 -14.46 -17.12
CA SER A 80 -13.93 -13.06 -17.49
C SER A 80 -12.44 -12.83 -17.64
N LYS A 81 -12.04 -12.17 -18.72
CA LYS A 81 -10.63 -11.90 -19.03
C LYS A 81 -10.32 -10.45 -18.75
N ALA A 82 -9.28 -10.22 -17.96
CA ALA A 82 -8.67 -8.91 -17.86
C ALA A 82 -7.50 -8.82 -18.85
N ASP A 83 -7.37 -7.70 -19.58
CA ASP A 83 -6.31 -7.53 -20.57
C ASP A 83 -4.92 -7.45 -19.93
N LYS A 84 -4.87 -6.98 -18.68
CA LYS A 84 -3.66 -6.90 -17.87
C LYS A 84 -3.95 -7.48 -16.49
N PHE A 85 -3.00 -8.25 -15.98
CA PHE A 85 -3.08 -8.88 -14.66
C PHE A 85 -2.23 -8.17 -13.61
N ASN A 86 -1.06 -7.69 -14.00
CA ASN A 86 -0.12 -6.99 -13.13
C ASN A 86 0.42 -5.76 -13.88
N VAL A 87 0.38 -4.61 -13.24
CA VAL A 87 0.87 -3.34 -13.79
C VAL A 87 1.74 -2.65 -12.76
N THR A 88 2.99 -2.33 -13.13
CA THR A 88 3.87 -1.47 -12.32
C THR A 88 3.43 -0.02 -12.46
N LYS A 89 3.30 0.67 -11.33
CA LYS A 89 2.91 2.07 -11.21
C LYS A 89 3.83 2.79 -10.24
N ILE A 90 3.89 4.11 -10.37
CA ILE A 90 4.47 4.93 -9.31
C ILE A 90 3.37 5.20 -8.29
N PHE A 91 3.69 5.18 -6.99
CA PHE A 91 2.71 5.36 -5.93
C PHE A 91 1.83 6.61 -6.10
N SER A 92 2.43 7.71 -6.57
CA SER A 92 1.77 8.99 -6.82
C SER A 92 0.64 8.94 -7.87
N ASP A 93 0.53 7.88 -8.67
CA ASP A 93 -0.56 7.71 -9.64
C ASP A 93 -1.91 7.40 -8.97
N PHE A 94 -1.91 6.81 -7.76
CA PHE A 94 -3.06 6.43 -6.93
C PHE A 94 -4.20 5.63 -7.60
N LYS A 95 -4.08 5.28 -8.89
CA LYS A 95 -5.12 4.58 -9.66
C LYS A 95 -4.54 3.77 -10.81
N GLU A 96 -5.25 2.70 -11.18
CA GLU A 96 -5.07 1.97 -12.43
C GLU A 96 -6.41 1.47 -12.98
N THR A 97 -6.56 1.51 -14.30
CA THR A 97 -7.77 1.05 -15.00
C THR A 97 -7.51 -0.27 -15.72
N PHE A 98 -8.31 -1.27 -15.39
CA PHE A 98 -8.27 -2.60 -16.00
C PHE A 98 -9.44 -2.77 -16.98
N GLU A 99 -9.12 -3.21 -18.19
CA GLU A 99 -10.13 -3.64 -19.15
C GLU A 99 -10.53 -5.09 -18.86
N VAL A 100 -11.84 -5.34 -18.80
CA VAL A 100 -12.43 -6.65 -18.52
C VAL A 100 -13.43 -7.01 -19.59
N THR A 101 -13.23 -8.17 -20.23
CA THR A 101 -14.19 -8.77 -21.16
C THR A 101 -14.92 -9.92 -20.48
N VAL A 102 -16.25 -9.85 -20.45
CA VAL A 102 -17.15 -10.80 -19.81
C VAL A 102 -17.69 -11.80 -20.84
N PRO A 103 -17.69 -13.12 -20.56
CA PRO A 103 -18.26 -14.12 -21.45
C PRO A 103 -19.79 -14.00 -21.52
N SER A 104 -20.37 -14.38 -22.65
CA SER A 104 -21.82 -14.45 -22.79
C SER A 104 -22.44 -15.36 -21.73
N LYS A 105 -23.67 -15.04 -21.32
CA LYS A 105 -24.44 -15.75 -20.26
C LYS A 105 -23.90 -15.61 -18.83
N THR A 106 -22.85 -14.83 -18.59
CA THR A 106 -22.37 -14.54 -17.23
C THR A 106 -23.23 -13.44 -16.61
N GLN A 107 -23.95 -13.70 -15.52
CA GLN A 107 -24.79 -12.66 -14.89
C GLN A 107 -24.03 -11.84 -13.83
N VAL A 108 -23.10 -12.48 -13.12
CA VAL A 108 -22.36 -11.85 -12.03
C VAL A 108 -20.87 -12.08 -12.26
N VAL A 109 -20.11 -11.00 -12.24
CA VAL A 109 -18.66 -11.02 -12.33
C VAL A 109 -18.10 -10.81 -10.94
N THR A 110 -17.18 -11.68 -10.53
CA THR A 110 -16.44 -11.53 -9.27
C THR A 110 -14.98 -11.28 -9.61
N CYS A 111 -14.42 -10.21 -9.04
CA CYS A 111 -13.03 -9.86 -9.25
C CYS A 111 -12.30 -9.65 -7.91
N ARG A 112 -10.98 -9.74 -7.98
CA ARG A 112 -10.03 -9.63 -6.88
C ARG A 112 -8.93 -8.66 -7.30
N ARG A 113 -8.52 -7.80 -6.39
CA ARG A 113 -7.47 -6.80 -6.63
C ARG A 113 -6.54 -6.65 -5.43
N GLY A 114 -5.37 -6.09 -5.68
CA GLY A 114 -4.36 -5.78 -4.66
C GLY A 114 -3.24 -4.91 -5.17
N ILE A 115 -2.35 -4.54 -4.24
CA ILE A 115 -1.20 -3.67 -4.49
C ILE A 115 0.03 -4.31 -3.83
N PHE A 116 1.18 -4.41 -4.49
CA PHE A 116 2.43 -5.01 -4.00
C PHE A 116 2.51 -6.54 -4.03
N ASP A 117 1.63 -7.27 -3.35
CA ASP A 117 1.82 -8.71 -3.10
C ASP A 117 0.51 -9.54 -3.01
N ILE A 118 0.64 -10.84 -2.69
CA ILE A 118 -0.48 -11.78 -2.53
C ILE A 118 -1.35 -11.41 -1.31
N ASP A 119 -0.77 -10.87 -0.23
CA ASP A 119 -1.53 -10.50 0.97
C ASP A 119 -2.37 -9.24 0.76
N SER A 120 -1.89 -8.33 -0.08
CA SER A 120 -2.63 -7.15 -0.49
C SER A 120 -3.64 -7.47 -1.58
N PHE A 121 -3.49 -8.61 -2.26
CA PHE A 121 -4.46 -9.15 -3.20
C PHE A 121 -5.76 -9.58 -2.52
N ARG A 122 -6.20 -9.09 -1.36
CA ARG A 122 -7.37 -9.64 -0.63
C ARG A 122 -8.70 -8.96 -0.91
N TYR A 123 -8.73 -7.92 -1.74
CA TYR A 123 -9.94 -7.11 -1.93
C TYR A 123 -10.81 -7.66 -3.05
N PHE A 124 -11.97 -8.20 -2.68
CA PHE A 124 -12.96 -8.73 -3.60
C PHE A 124 -14.09 -7.73 -3.85
N PHE A 125 -14.61 -7.74 -5.06
CA PHE A 125 -15.85 -7.04 -5.39
C PHE A 125 -16.62 -7.82 -6.46
N LYS A 126 -17.91 -7.52 -6.55
CA LYS A 126 -18.83 -8.16 -7.49
C LYS A 126 -19.68 -7.11 -8.18
N PHE A 127 -20.04 -7.37 -9.43
CA PHE A 127 -20.99 -6.54 -10.16
C PHE A 127 -21.84 -7.39 -11.11
N GLU A 128 -23.03 -6.90 -11.40
CA GLU A 128 -23.94 -7.52 -12.36
C GLU A 128 -23.52 -7.16 -13.79
N HIS A 129 -23.47 -8.17 -14.66
CA HIS A 129 -23.31 -7.99 -16.09
C HIS A 129 -24.71 -7.90 -16.73
N LYS A 130 -24.91 -6.83 -17.51
CA LYS A 130 -26.13 -6.62 -18.29
C LYS A 130 -25.72 -6.54 -19.76
N GLU A 131 -26.05 -7.58 -20.51
CA GLU A 131 -25.73 -7.69 -21.94
C GLU A 131 -26.74 -6.92 -22.83
N GLU A 132 -27.78 -6.33 -22.22
CA GLU A 132 -28.87 -5.57 -22.86
C GLU A 132 -28.43 -4.25 -23.53
#